data_AF-A0A372DY23-F1
#
_entry.id   AF-A0A372DY23-F1
#
_cell.length_a   1.000
_cell.length_b   1.000
_cell.length_c   1.000
_cell.angle_alpha   90.00
_cell.angle_beta   90.00
_cell.angle_gamma   90.00
#
_symmetry.space_group_name_H-M   'P 1'
#
loop_
_entity.id
_entity.type
_entity.pdbx_description
1 polymer ?
#
loop_
_entity_poly.entity_id
_entity_poly.type
_entity_poly.pdbx_seq_one_letter_code
_entity_poly.pdbx_strand_id
1 'polypeptide(L)'
;MVLYHSPDTSLTFDADSATLLLSYTATGLSVSFGQAYQLALEEMLAQNIGRLLLDLKRNAPPTDDLEELLAPLGEAVARQPDQSLFIAALVSEGQYQYQIGNSLASSSLPPAQVEFNYFTSRHDATQWLSEN
;
A
#
# COMPACT_ATOMS: atom_id res chain seq x y z
N MET A 1 6.60 14.63 -5.35
CA MET A 1 6.85 15.38 -4.10
C MET A 1 7.12 14.40 -2.97
N VAL A 2 8.19 14.57 -2.18
CA VAL A 2 8.43 13.72 -1.00
C VAL A 2 7.59 14.27 0.16
N LEU A 3 6.75 13.42 0.73
CA LEU A 3 5.82 13.76 1.83
C LEU A 3 6.38 13.32 3.19
N TYR A 4 7.10 12.20 3.21
CA TYR A 4 7.76 11.70 4.41
C TYR A 4 9.09 11.07 4.04
N HIS A 5 10.10 11.28 4.88
CA HIS A 5 11.38 10.64 4.71
C HIS A 5 11.98 10.27 6.06
N SER A 6 12.41 9.03 6.16
CA SER A 6 13.08 8.40 7.28
C SER A 6 14.17 7.49 6.74
N PRO A 7 15.18 7.14 7.55
CA PRO A 7 16.26 6.24 7.12
C PRO A 7 15.75 4.91 6.54
N ASP A 8 14.59 4.46 7.01
CA ASP A 8 14.01 3.17 6.68
C ASP A 8 12.73 3.27 5.83
N THR A 9 12.20 4.48 5.62
CA THR A 9 10.86 4.68 5.04
C THR A 9 10.80 5.98 4.26
N SER A 10 10.22 5.94 3.07
CA SER A 10 10.02 7.12 2.23
C SER A 10 8.60 7.13 1.68
N LEU A 11 7.86 8.21 1.88
CA LEU A 11 6.59 8.46 1.21
C LEU A 11 6.81 9.54 0.16
N THR A 12 6.51 9.21 -1.09
CA THR A 12 6.61 10.13 -2.22
C THR A 12 5.28 10.14 -2.96
N PHE A 13 4.71 11.31 -3.17
CA PHE A 13 3.60 11.49 -4.09
C PHE A 13 4.13 11.70 -5.50
N ASP A 14 3.74 10.84 -6.44
CA ASP A 14 3.95 11.02 -7.86
C ASP A 14 2.74 11.74 -8.46
N ALA A 15 2.93 13.00 -8.87
CA ALA A 15 1.84 13.82 -9.40
C ALA A 15 1.50 13.48 -10.87
N ASP A 16 2.43 12.87 -11.60
CA ASP A 16 2.25 12.50 -13.01
C ASP A 16 1.27 11.33 -13.13
N SER A 17 1.46 10.32 -12.27
CA SER A 17 0.55 9.18 -12.16
C SER A 17 -0.54 9.35 -11.09
N ALA A 18 -0.52 10.46 -10.33
CA ALA A 18 -1.33 10.67 -9.12
C ALA A 18 -1.34 9.40 -8.24
N THR A 19 -0.15 8.95 -7.86
CA THR A 19 0.09 7.73 -7.11
C THR A 19 0.97 8.03 -5.90
N LEU A 20 0.59 7.54 -4.73
CA LEU A 20 1.45 7.59 -3.55
C LEU A 20 2.36 6.38 -3.53
N LEU A 21 3.66 6.62 -3.41
CA LEU A 21 4.69 5.62 -3.30
C LEU A 21 5.20 5.59 -1.87
N LEU A 22 4.87 4.54 -1.12
CA LEU A 22 5.45 4.26 0.18
C LEU A 22 6.52 3.18 0.02
N SER A 23 7.79 3.57 0.11
CA SER A 23 8.92 2.64 0.10
C SER A 23 9.40 2.35 1.50
N TYR A 24 9.57 1.07 1.81
CA TYR A 24 10.01 0.57 3.09
C TYR A 24 11.18 -0.38 2.94
N THR A 25 12.27 -0.10 3.65
CA THR A 25 13.53 -0.84 3.52
C THR A 25 14.00 -1.50 4.81
N ALA A 26 13.35 -1.27 5.96
CA ALA A 26 13.74 -1.90 7.24
C ALA A 26 13.18 -3.31 7.39
N THR A 27 13.89 -4.14 8.17
CA THR A 27 13.66 -5.59 8.43
C THR A 27 12.46 -5.95 9.32
N GLY A 28 11.70 -4.98 9.81
CA GLY A 28 10.51 -5.22 10.65
C GLY A 28 9.71 -3.94 10.81
N LEU A 29 8.46 -4.00 11.27
CA LEU A 29 7.60 -2.83 11.42
C LEU A 29 8.15 -1.83 12.42
N SER A 30 8.65 -0.72 11.91
CA SER A 30 9.08 0.41 12.72
C SER A 30 7.98 1.44 12.80
N VAL A 31 7.95 2.22 13.87
CA VAL A 31 7.02 3.35 14.07
C VAL A 31 6.98 4.27 12.83
N SER A 32 8.12 4.43 12.17
CA SER A 32 8.28 5.18 10.91
C SER A 32 7.39 4.69 9.77
N PHE A 33 7.15 3.38 9.65
CA PHE A 33 6.26 2.83 8.64
C PHE A 33 4.80 3.22 8.92
N GLY A 34 4.34 2.99 10.15
CA GLY A 34 2.98 3.33 10.55
C GLY A 34 2.69 4.82 10.36
N GLN A 35 3.64 5.69 10.72
CA GLN A 35 3.52 7.13 10.50
C GLN A 35 3.47 7.49 9.00
N ALA A 36 4.39 6.94 8.20
CA ALA A 36 4.41 7.22 6.77
C ALA A 36 3.16 6.70 6.06
N TYR A 37 2.64 5.56 6.49
CA TYR A 37 1.43 4.96 5.96
C TYR A 37 0.18 5.74 6.37
N GLN A 38 0.07 6.15 7.63
CA GLN A 38 -1.01 7.03 8.08
C GLN A 38 -1.01 8.36 7.30
N LEU A 39 0.17 8.95 7.11
CA LEU A 39 0.30 10.16 6.30
C LEU A 39 -0.12 9.91 4.84
N ALA A 40 0.21 8.74 4.29
CA ALA A 40 -0.24 8.37 2.95
C ALA A 40 -1.78 8.33 2.87
N LEU A 41 -2.45 7.74 3.86
CA LEU A 41 -3.91 7.70 3.92
C LEU A 41 -4.53 9.09 4.06
N GLU A 42 -3.96 9.94 4.91
CA GLU A 42 -4.40 11.32 5.06
C GLU A 42 -4.28 12.09 3.74
N GLU A 43 -3.19 11.88 3.00
CA GLU A 43 -2.98 12.48 1.69
C GLU A 43 -3.90 11.89 0.62
N MET A 44 -4.20 10.58 0.69
CA MET A 44 -5.21 9.95 -0.16
C MET A 44 -6.59 10.58 0.05
N LEU A 45 -6.97 10.79 1.30
CA LEU A 45 -8.22 11.44 1.67
C LEU A 45 -8.24 12.93 1.27
N ALA A 46 -7.15 13.65 1.54
CA ALA A 46 -7.06 15.10 1.33
C ALA A 46 -6.97 15.48 -0.15
N GLN A 47 -6.22 14.71 -0.93
CA GLN A 47 -6.00 14.95 -2.36
C GLN A 47 -6.86 14.04 -3.25
N ASN A 48 -7.73 13.21 -2.67
CA ASN A 48 -8.59 12.26 -3.39
C ASN A 48 -7.74 11.33 -4.28
N ILE A 49 -6.66 10.78 -3.73
CA ILE A 49 -5.76 9.88 -4.46
C ILE A 49 -6.22 8.44 -4.22
N GLY A 50 -6.63 7.77 -5.30
CA GLY A 50 -7.05 6.36 -5.25
C GLY A 50 -5.91 5.36 -5.34
N ARG A 51 -4.66 5.77 -5.57
CA ARG A 51 -3.57 4.87 -5.96
C ARG A 51 -2.42 4.87 -4.96
N LEU A 52 -2.08 3.69 -4.45
CA LEU A 52 -1.01 3.49 -3.48
C LEU A 52 -0.09 2.35 -3.92
N LEU A 53 1.20 2.65 -4.06
CA LEU A 53 2.26 1.68 -4.29
C LEU A 53 3.03 1.47 -3.00
N LEU A 54 3.00 0.25 -2.48
CA LEU A 54 3.74 -0.18 -1.29
C LEU A 54 5.00 -0.94 -1.73
N ASP A 55 6.19 -0.35 -1.64
CA ASP A 55 7.45 -1.06 -1.89
C ASP A 55 7.99 -1.69 -0.60
N LEU A 56 7.68 -2.97 -0.36
CA LEU A 56 8.00 -3.73 0.86
C LEU A 56 9.17 -4.71 0.64
N LYS A 57 10.14 -4.36 -0.20
CA LYS A 57 11.19 -5.28 -0.66
C LYS A 57 12.01 -5.87 0.50
N ARG A 58 12.23 -7.20 0.43
CA ARG A 58 13.01 -8.05 1.36
C ARG A 58 12.52 -8.16 2.81
N ASN A 59 11.62 -7.29 3.27
CA ASN A 59 11.36 -7.13 4.70
C ASN A 59 9.88 -6.93 5.08
N ALA A 60 8.96 -7.28 4.19
CA ALA A 60 7.53 -7.25 4.49
C ALA A 60 7.26 -8.01 5.81
N PRO A 61 6.55 -7.40 6.77
CA PRO A 61 6.23 -8.06 8.03
C PRO A 61 5.39 -9.33 7.78
N PRO A 62 5.35 -10.27 8.72
CA PRO A 62 4.49 -11.43 8.62
C PRO A 62 3.02 -11.00 8.51
N THR A 63 2.21 -11.87 7.93
CA THR A 63 0.86 -11.57 7.43
C THR A 63 -0.11 -11.00 8.49
N ASP A 64 0.08 -11.35 9.76
CA ASP A 64 -0.71 -10.82 10.89
C ASP A 64 -0.57 -9.29 11.01
N ASP A 65 0.65 -8.76 10.92
CA ASP A 65 0.84 -7.32 11.04
C ASP A 65 0.35 -6.56 9.80
N LEU A 66 0.28 -7.22 8.64
CA LEU A 66 -0.26 -6.60 7.43
C LEU A 66 -1.75 -6.33 7.56
N GLU A 67 -2.52 -7.22 8.20
CA GLU A 67 -3.96 -6.99 8.44
C GLU A 67 -4.18 -5.77 9.35
N GLU A 68 -3.36 -5.60 10.40
CA GLU A 68 -3.39 -4.42 11.26
C GLU A 68 -3.01 -3.13 10.50
N LEU A 69 -2.10 -3.22 9.54
CA LEU A 69 -1.76 -2.11 8.65
C LEU A 69 -2.88 -1.78 7.66
N LEU A 70 -3.64 -2.77 7.19
CA LEU A 70 -4.74 -2.56 6.26
C LEU A 70 -6.02 -2.06 6.97
N ALA A 71 -6.13 -2.22 8.29
CA ALA A 71 -7.29 -1.74 9.05
C ALA A 71 -7.64 -0.25 8.80
N PRO A 72 -6.70 0.72 8.88
CA PRO A 72 -7.01 2.13 8.61
C PRO A 72 -7.29 2.45 7.13
N LEU A 73 -6.91 1.58 6.17
CA LEU A 73 -7.42 1.72 4.80
C LEU A 73 -8.93 1.51 4.74
N GLY A 74 -9.46 0.55 5.51
CA GLY A 74 -10.90 0.34 5.59
C GLY A 74 -11.66 1.58 6.06
N GLU A 75 -11.10 2.32 7.02
CA GLU A 75 -11.65 3.61 7.44
C GLU A 75 -11.53 4.70 6.36
N ALA A 76 -10.42 4.73 5.62
CA ALA A 76 -10.23 5.68 4.52
C ALA A 76 -11.25 5.45 3.38
N VAL A 77 -11.47 4.19 3.02
CA VAL A 77 -12.46 3.77 2.01
C VAL A 77 -13.88 4.09 2.47
N ALA A 78 -14.20 3.82 3.75
CA ALA A 78 -15.49 4.17 4.32
C ALA A 78 -15.75 5.69 4.28
N ARG A 79 -14.69 6.51 4.34
CA ARG A 79 -14.77 7.97 4.17
C ARG A 79 -14.85 8.42 2.72
N GLN A 80 -14.49 7.57 1.76
CA GLN A 80 -14.53 7.84 0.31
C GLN A 80 -15.24 6.71 -0.46
N PRO A 81 -16.54 6.48 -0.23
CA PRO A 81 -17.26 5.34 -0.80
C PRO A 81 -17.43 5.39 -2.34
N ASP A 82 -17.15 6.53 -2.96
CA ASP A 82 -17.28 6.75 -4.41
C ASP A 82 -15.96 6.56 -5.17
N GLN A 83 -14.84 6.32 -4.47
CA GLN A 83 -13.52 6.21 -5.08
C GLN A 83 -12.95 4.81 -4.90
N SER A 84 -12.63 4.15 -6.02
CA SER A 84 -11.89 2.89 -6.00
C SER A 84 -10.44 3.14 -5.58
N LEU A 85 -9.98 2.39 -4.58
CA LEU A 85 -8.60 2.38 -4.15
C LEU A 85 -7.85 1.21 -4.80
N PHE A 86 -6.78 1.52 -5.52
CA PHE A 86 -5.88 0.55 -6.12
C PHE A 86 -4.57 0.55 -5.34
N ILE A 87 -4.22 -0.61 -4.80
CA ILE A 87 -3.08 -0.77 -3.90
C ILE A 87 -2.18 -1.87 -4.44
N ALA A 88 -0.98 -1.49 -4.85
CA ALA A 88 0.00 -2.42 -5.39
C ALA A 88 1.13 -2.62 -4.38
N ALA A 89 1.25 -3.83 -3.83
CA ALA A 89 2.30 -4.17 -2.88
C ALA A 89 3.43 -4.96 -3.54
N LEU A 90 4.62 -4.38 -3.59
CA LEU A 90 5.84 -5.03 -4.04
C LEU A 90 6.45 -5.84 -2.91
N VAL A 91 6.47 -7.15 -3.12
CA VAL A 91 7.01 -8.13 -2.18
C VAL A 91 8.04 -9.01 -2.87
N SER A 92 8.95 -9.59 -2.09
CA SER A 92 9.90 -10.56 -2.64
C SER A 92 9.20 -11.88 -3.00
N GLU A 93 9.72 -12.64 -3.98
CA GLU A 93 9.12 -13.90 -4.46
C GLU A 93 8.79 -14.90 -3.35
N GLY A 94 9.65 -15.00 -2.32
CA GLY A 94 9.40 -15.84 -1.15
C GLY A 94 8.16 -15.41 -0.36
N GLN A 95 7.91 -14.10 -0.23
CA GLN A 95 6.75 -13.53 0.45
C GLN A 95 5.49 -13.58 -0.43
N TYR A 96 5.63 -13.44 -1.75
CA TYR A 96 4.52 -13.53 -2.70
C TYR A 96 3.78 -14.87 -2.57
N GLN A 97 4.51 -15.98 -2.40
CA GLN A 97 3.92 -17.32 -2.26
C GLN A 97 3.10 -17.47 -0.97
N TYR A 98 3.51 -16.84 0.14
CA TYR A 98 2.75 -16.84 1.40
C TYR A 98 1.50 -15.95 1.32
N GLN A 99 1.59 -14.83 0.61
CA GLN A 99 0.51 -13.85 0.57
C GLN A 99 -0.60 -14.22 -0.42
N ILE A 100 -0.30 -14.77 -1.59
CA ILE A 100 -1.34 -15.33 -2.47
C ILE A 100 -2.09 -16.47 -1.75
N GLY A 101 -1.40 -17.24 -0.91
CA GLY A 101 -1.99 -18.30 -0.09
C GLY A 101 -2.95 -17.80 1.00
N ASN A 102 -2.78 -16.57 1.50
CA ASN A 102 -3.57 -16.01 2.61
C ASN A 102 -4.58 -14.92 2.19
N SER A 103 -4.37 -14.27 1.04
CA SER A 103 -5.15 -13.10 0.60
C SER A 103 -6.56 -13.43 0.08
N LEU A 104 -6.88 -14.70 -0.08
CA LEU A 104 -8.24 -15.14 -0.45
C LEU A 104 -9.19 -15.25 0.75
N ALA A 105 -8.72 -15.06 1.99
CA ALA A 105 -9.49 -15.43 3.18
C ALA A 105 -10.01 -14.29 4.07
N SER A 106 -9.40 -13.08 4.11
CA SER A 106 -9.58 -12.22 5.30
C SER A 106 -10.02 -10.76 5.08
N SER A 107 -10.18 -10.25 3.86
CA SER A 107 -10.62 -8.86 3.69
C SER A 107 -12.15 -8.75 3.64
N SER A 108 -12.75 -8.30 4.74
CA SER A 108 -14.17 -7.86 4.82
C SER A 108 -14.43 -6.51 4.14
N LEU A 109 -13.46 -6.01 3.36
CA LEU A 109 -13.62 -4.81 2.56
C LEU A 109 -14.49 -5.15 1.34
N PRO A 110 -15.45 -4.30 0.96
CA PRO A 110 -16.24 -4.54 -0.23
C PRO A 110 -15.29 -4.65 -1.43
N PRO A 111 -15.24 -5.79 -2.15
CA PRO A 111 -14.27 -6.03 -3.23
C PRO A 111 -14.46 -5.09 -4.43
N ALA A 112 -15.51 -4.26 -4.42
CA ALA A 112 -15.77 -3.26 -5.45
C ALA A 112 -15.04 -1.93 -5.24
N GLN A 113 -14.51 -1.65 -4.04
CA GLN A 113 -13.94 -0.33 -3.70
C GLN A 113 -12.46 -0.38 -3.37
N VAL A 114 -11.88 -1.56 -3.10
CA VAL A 114 -10.44 -1.70 -2.86
C VAL A 114 -9.92 -2.89 -3.65
N GLU A 115 -9.03 -2.61 -4.59
CA GLU A 115 -8.26 -3.63 -5.29
C GLU A 115 -6.84 -3.64 -4.73
N PHE A 116 -6.53 -4.69 -3.99
CA PHE A 116 -5.20 -4.92 -3.46
C PHE A 116 -4.52 -6.04 -4.24
N ASN A 117 -3.40 -5.73 -4.88
CA ASN A 117 -2.63 -6.68 -5.67
C ASN A 117 -1.17 -6.74 -5.22
N TYR A 118 -0.61 -7.94 -5.25
CA TYR A 118 0.79 -8.17 -4.93
C TYR A 118 1.60 -8.30 -6.21
N PHE A 119 2.80 -7.73 -6.21
CA PHE A 119 3.72 -7.78 -7.34
C PHE A 119 5.12 -8.11 -6.84
N THR A 120 5.92 -8.75 -7.67
CA THR A 120 7.36 -8.93 -7.42
C THR A 120 8.20 -7.89 -8.15
N SER A 121 7.63 -7.26 -9.17
CA SER A 121 8.27 -6.31 -10.06
C SER A 121 7.64 -4.92 -9.97
N ARG A 122 8.47 -3.91 -9.68
CA ARG A 122 8.02 -2.50 -9.57
C ARG A 122 7.38 -1.99 -10.85
N HIS A 123 7.91 -2.45 -11.99
CA HIS A 123 7.40 -2.09 -13.30
C HIS A 123 5.94 -2.53 -13.46
N ASP A 124 5.65 -3.81 -13.23
CA ASP A 124 4.29 -4.37 -13.29
C ASP A 124 3.33 -3.68 -12.31
N ALA A 125 3.76 -3.43 -11.07
CA ALA A 125 2.93 -2.72 -10.08
C ALA A 125 2.57 -1.30 -10.53
N THR A 126 3.54 -0.57 -11.08
CA THR A 126 3.33 0.79 -11.55
C THR A 126 2.44 0.79 -12.80
N GLN A 127 2.68 -0.15 -13.73
CA GLN A 127 1.85 -0.30 -14.92
C GLN A 127 0.39 -0.60 -14.54
N TRP A 128 0.15 -1.55 -13.65
CA TRP A 128 -1.19 -1.88 -13.18
C TRP A 128 -1.88 -0.69 -12.51
N LEU A 129 -1.16 0.08 -11.68
CA LEU A 129 -1.70 1.33 -11.11
C LEU A 129 -1.93 2.44 -12.14
N SER A 130 -1.19 2.48 -13.24
CA SER A 130 -1.42 3.45 -14.32
C SER A 130 -2.59 3.06 -15.22
N GLU A 131 -2.87 1.77 -15.36
CA GLU A 131 -3.97 1.25 -16.16
C GLU A 131 -5.33 1.31 -15.45
N ASN A 132 -5.33 1.52 -14.13
CA ASN A 132 -6.51 1.65 -13.28
C ASN A 132 -6.66 3.08 -12.72
#